data_AF-A0A0P8X4I3-F1
#
_entry.id   AF-A0A0P8X4I3-F1
#
_cell.length_a   1.000
_cell.length_b   1.000
_cell.length_c   1.000
_cell.angle_alpha   90.00
_cell.angle_beta   90.00
_cell.angle_gamma   90.00
#
_symmetry.space_group_name_H-M   'P 1'
#
loop_
_entity.id
_entity.type
_entity.pdbx_description
1 polymer ?
#
loop_
_entity_poly.entity_id
_entity_poly.type
_entity_poly.pdbx_seq_one_letter_code
_entity_poly.pdbx_strand_id
1 'polypeptide(L)' 'MHSSKGLEFGLVLIPGLGDMPKKGEDEAGEARLLYVAMTRAIDRLVMSYREPSSFTRRIQDSIGSVRQHLDEMDSQKATG' A
#
# COMPACT_ATOMS: atom_id res chain seq x y z
N MET A 1 6.52 10.40 -7.24
CA MET A 1 7.17 9.59 -6.18
C MET A 1 8.69 9.66 -6.22
N HIS A 2 9.33 9.87 -7.37
CA HIS A 2 10.79 9.88 -7.49
C HIS A 2 11.56 10.82 -6.53
N SER A 3 11.00 11.97 -6.16
CA SER A 3 11.68 12.97 -5.32
C SER A 3 11.71 12.65 -3.82
N SER A 4 11.03 11.60 -3.35
CA SER A 4 11.00 11.24 -1.92
C SER A 4 12.08 10.23 -1.51
N LYS A 5 12.96 9.82 -2.43
CA LYS A 5 14.00 8.83 -2.14
C LYS A 5 14.98 9.37 -1.08
N GLY A 6 15.10 8.66 0.05
CA GLY A 6 16.00 9.03 1.16
C GLY A 6 15.38 9.97 2.20
N LEU A 7 14.08 10.27 2.09
CA LEU A 7 13.32 11.00 3.10
C LEU A 7 12.39 10.06 3.86
N GLU A 8 12.03 10.43 5.09
CA GLU A 8 11.05 9.71 5.91
C GLU A 8 10.12 10.71 6.60
N PHE A 9 8.86 10.32 6.81
CA PHE A 9 7.81 11.18 7.34
C PHE A 9 6.90 10.39 8.28
N GLY A 10 6.48 11.01 9.40
CA GLY A 10 5.50 10.39 10.31
C GLY A 10 4.18 10.02 9.60
N LEU A 11 3.75 10.84 8.63
CA LEU A 11 2.56 10.60 7.81
C LEU A 11 2.88 10.75 6.33
N VAL A 12 2.47 9.76 5.52
CA VAL A 12 2.52 9.80 4.06
C VAL A 12 1.13 9.60 3.49
N LEU A 13 0.73 10.46 2.53
CA LEU A 13 -0.50 10.33 1.76
C LEU A 13 -0.17 10.05 0.29
N ILE A 14 -0.71 8.96 -0.26
CA ILE A 14 -0.57 8.57 -1.67
C ILE A 14 -1.96 8.58 -2.33
N PRO A 15 -2.38 9.70 -2.94
CA PRO A 15 -3.63 9.77 -3.67
C PRO A 15 -3.51 9.19 -5.08
N GLY A 16 -4.64 8.82 -5.68
CA GLY A 16 -4.74 8.48 -7.11
C GLY A 16 -4.25 7.07 -7.47
N LEU A 17 -4.33 6.12 -6.54
CA LEU A 17 -3.86 4.75 -6.78
C LEU A 17 -4.63 4.01 -7.91
N GLY A 18 -5.85 4.45 -8.17
CA GLY A 18 -6.70 3.92 -9.25
C GLY A 18 -6.17 4.24 -10.64
N ASP A 19 -5.31 5.26 -10.78
CA ASP A 19 -4.74 5.68 -12.05
C ASP A 19 -3.42 4.96 -12.37
N MET A 20 -2.98 4.01 -11.53
CA MET A 20 -1.73 3.26 -11.71
C MET A 20 -1.94 1.88 -12.38
N PRO A 21 -1.11 1.53 -13.38
CA PRO A 21 -0.16 2.40 -14.08
C PRO A 21 -0.92 3.30 -15.08
N LYS A 22 -0.40 4.50 -15.37
CA LYS A 22 -0.98 5.32 -16.44
C LYS A 22 -0.69 4.68 -17.80
N LYS A 23 -1.47 5.09 -18.81
CA LYS A 23 -1.30 4.60 -20.18
C LYS A 23 0.14 4.84 -20.65
N GLY A 24 0.86 3.76 -20.95
CA GLY A 24 2.24 3.79 -21.44
C GLY A 24 3.32 3.68 -20.36
N GLU A 25 2.95 3.61 -19.08
CA GLU A 25 3.90 3.35 -17.98
C GLU A 25 4.16 1.84 -17.81
N ASP A 26 5.38 1.49 -17.41
CA ASP A 26 5.76 0.12 -17.06
C ASP A 26 5.15 -0.27 -15.71
N GLU A 27 4.31 -1.30 -15.69
CA GLU A 27 3.67 -1.81 -14.47
C GLU A 27 4.69 -2.14 -13.38
N ALA A 28 5.80 -2.78 -13.73
CA ALA A 28 6.82 -3.16 -12.75
C ALA A 28 7.56 -1.93 -12.20
N GLY A 29 7.79 -0.93 -13.04
CA GLY A 29 8.32 0.39 -12.67
C GLY A 29 7.43 1.09 -11.66
N GLU A 30 6.14 1.22 -11.97
CA GLU A 30 5.17 1.87 -11.08
C GLU A 30 5.00 1.14 -9.76
N ALA A 31 5.02 -0.20 -9.77
CA ALA A 31 5.02 -1.01 -8.54
C ALA A 31 6.24 -0.71 -7.64
N ARG A 32 7.44 -0.60 -8.24
CA ARG A 32 8.65 -0.23 -7.49
C ARG A 32 8.55 1.19 -6.92
N LEU A 33 8.01 2.13 -7.67
CA LEU A 33 7.84 3.51 -7.21
C LEU A 33 6.83 3.61 -6.08
N LEU A 34 5.73 2.86 -6.18
CA LEU A 34 4.74 2.78 -5.12
C LEU A 34 5.35 2.20 -3.85
N TYR A 35 6.11 1.11 -3.94
CA TYR A 35 6.84 0.55 -2.80
C TYR A 35 7.78 1.57 -2.14
N VAL A 36 8.54 2.32 -2.95
CA VAL A 36 9.41 3.40 -2.46
C VAL A 36 8.61 4.47 -1.71
N ALA A 37 7.43 4.85 -2.20
CA ALA A 37 6.58 5.85 -1.55
C ALA A 37 5.94 5.33 -0.25
N MET A 38 5.46 4.08 -0.25
CA MET A 38 4.89 3.43 0.94
C MET A 38 5.91 3.38 2.08
N THR A 39 7.16 3.03 1.77
CA THR A 39 8.26 2.91 2.74
C THR A 39 8.89 4.26 3.13
N ARG A 40 8.23 5.39 2.85
CA ARG A 40 8.58 6.70 3.45
C ARG A 40 7.80 6.97 4.73
N ALA A 41 6.73 6.22 4.99
CA ALA A 41 5.93 6.38 6.19
C ALA A 41 6.63 5.73 7.39
N ILE A 42 6.76 6.48 8.48
CA ILE A 42 7.25 5.97 9.77
C ILE A 42 6.07 5.48 10.60
N ASP A 43 5.02 6.31 10.77
CA ASP A 43 3.90 5.99 11.66
C ASP A 43 2.62 5.66 10.90
N ARG A 44 2.29 6.44 9.87
CA ARG A 44 1.00 6.34 9.17
C ARG A 44 1.14 6.48 7.67
N LEU A 45 0.53 5.53 6.96
CA LEU A 45 0.36 5.55 5.52
C LEU A 45 -1.14 5.63 5.19
N VAL A 46 -1.52 6.60 4.36
CA VAL A 46 -2.87 6.72 3.81
C VAL A 46 -2.79 6.64 2.29
N MET A 47 -3.52 5.70 1.70
CA MET A 47 -3.63 5.56 0.25
C MET A 47 -5.08 5.73 -0.17
N SER A 48 -5.35 6.49 -1.23
CA SER A 48 -6.71 6.73 -1.72
C SER A 48 -6.82 6.58 -3.22
N TYR A 49 -8.01 6.21 -3.67
CA TYR A 49 -8.35 6.08 -5.09
C TYR A 49 -9.84 6.39 -5.29
N ARG A 50 -10.22 6.71 -6.54
CA ARG A 50 -11.62 6.88 -6.95
C ARG A 50 -12.17 5.58 -7.55
N GLU A 51 -11.56 5.15 -8.66
CA GLU A 51 -11.91 3.92 -9.36
C GLU A 51 -10.90 2.80 -9.04
N PRO A 52 -11.34 1.53 -8.95
CA PRO A 52 -10.44 0.42 -8.68
C PRO A 52 -9.54 0.10 -9.89
N SER A 53 -8.29 -0.25 -9.61
CA SER A 53 -7.28 -0.72 -10.57
C SER A 53 -6.72 -2.09 -10.18
N SER A 54 -5.82 -2.64 -10.99
CA SER A 54 -5.05 -3.84 -10.61
C SER A 54 -4.23 -3.59 -9.34
N PHE A 55 -3.69 -2.38 -9.17
CA PHE A 55 -2.91 -1.99 -8.00
C PHE A 55 -3.77 -1.88 -6.74
N THR A 56 -4.94 -1.22 -6.82
CA THR A 56 -5.82 -1.09 -5.65
C THR A 56 -6.29 -2.45 -5.16
N ARG A 57 -6.65 -3.36 -6.08
CA ARG A 57 -7.10 -4.72 -5.74
C ARG A 57 -5.99 -5.51 -5.06
N ARG A 58 -4.78 -5.55 -5.65
CA ARG A 58 -3.62 -6.25 -5.05
C ARG A 58 -3.32 -5.78 -3.63
N ILE A 59 -3.42 -4.48 -3.39
CA ILE A 59 -3.21 -3.90 -2.05
C ILE A 59 -4.33 -4.28 -1.09
N GLN A 60 -5.58 -4.19 -1.52
CA GLN A 60 -6.74 -4.61 -0.71
C GLN A 60 -6.67 -6.08 -0.32
N ASP A 61 -6.34 -6.95 -1.28
CA ASP A 61 -6.20 -8.39 -1.06
C ASP A 61 -5.07 -8.69 -0.06
N SER A 62 -3.93 -8.02 -0.21
CA SER A 62 -2.77 -8.18 0.68
C SER A 62 -3.07 -7.72 2.10
N ILE A 63 -3.73 -6.56 2.26
CA ILE A 63 -4.16 -6.06 3.57
C ILE A 63 -5.21 -6.99 4.20
N GLY A 64 -6.16 -7.49 3.39
CA GLY A 64 -7.19 -8.43 3.83
C GLY A 64 -6.58 -9.72 4.36
N SER A 65 -5.64 -10.31 3.62
CA SER A 65 -4.94 -11.53 4.03
C SER A 65 -4.16 -11.36 5.34
N VAL A 66 -3.45 -10.24 5.52
CA VAL A 66 -2.73 -9.97 6.77
C VAL A 66 -3.69 -9.78 7.94
N ARG A 67 -4.79 -9.04 7.75
CA ARG A 67 -5.81 -8.84 8.80
C ARG A 67 -6.39 -10.16 9.26
N GLN A 68 -6.80 -11.01 8.32
CA GLN A 68 -7.34 -12.32 8.63
C GLN A 68 -6.35 -13.14 9.48
N HIS A 69 -5.07 -13.14 9.09
CA HIS A 69 -4.04 -13.86 9.85
C HIS A 69 -3.86 -13.33 11.28
N LEU A 70 -3.91 -12.00 11.46
CA LEU A 70 -3.82 -11.38 12.79
C LEU A 70 -5.03 -11.73 13.66
N ASP A 71 -6.24 -11.70 13.09
CA ASP A 71 -7.48 -12.06 13.80
C ASP A 71 -7.47 -13.54 14.25
N GLU A 72 -6.95 -14.43 13.40
CA GLU A 72 -6.75 -15.85 13.72
C GLU A 72 -5.76 -16.04 14.88
N MET A 73 -4.64 -15.32 14.87
CA MET A 73 -3.63 -15.38 15.94
C MET A 73 -4.16 -14.87 17.29
N ASP A 74 -4.94 -13.79 17.29
CA ASP A 74 -5.53 -13.24 18.51
C ASP A 74 -6.60 -14.18 19.10
N SER A 75 -7.39 -14.82 18.24
CA SER A 75 -8.38 -15.83 18.64
C SER A 75 -7.73 -17.06 19.29
N GLN A 76 -6.57 -17.49 18.78
CA GLN A 76 -5.79 -18.60 19.35
C GLN A 76 -5.21 -18.25 20.73
N LYS A 77 -4.76 -17.02 20.96
CA LYS A 77 -4.27 -16.55 22.27
C LYS A 77 -5.37 -16.41 23.32
N ALA A 78 -6.61 -16.13 22.93
CA ALA A 78 -7.73 -15.97 23.86
C ALA A 78 -8.30 -17.31 24.35
N THR A 79 -7.95 -18.43 23.70
CA THR A 79 -8.50 -19.76 23.98
C THR A 79 -7.55 -20.67 24.78
N GLY A 80 -6.32 -20.22 25.09
CA GLY A 80 -5.31 -20.96 25.86
C GLY A 80 -4.92 -20.23 27.13
#